data_AF-A0A401UDN1-F1
#
_entry.id   AF-A0A401UDN1-F1
#
_cell.length_a   1.000
_cell.length_b   1.000
_cell.length_c   1.000
_cell.angle_alpha   90.00
_cell.angle_beta   90.00
_cell.angle_gamma   90.00
#
_symmetry.space_group_name_H-M   'P 1'
#
loop_
_entity.id
_entity.type
_entity.pdbx_description
1 polymer ?
#
loop_
_entity_poly.entity_id
_entity_poly.type
_entity_poly.pdbx_seq_one_letter_code
_entity_poly.pdbx_strand_id
1 'polypeptide(L)'
;MNNRLDTDMNIVKSVIVCLGASVVLAACSAGGNNQGTEYAPNMYHSVAYEPYSQITDPGAGRWLTSIEYEDGHAEFFNSNTLNVSTMGVFMNMRTPPANTVPRNKNGWLPYRIPKDSLELAAKRLKNPVDSSAQVIAQGKVLYQTYCQHCHGAKGEGDGKVSEKYAGVANLKGDAYKNITEGHIFHVITNGKGLMWAHGSQMSAEERWMIAKYVKVLQK
;
A
#
# COMPACT_ATOMS: atom_id res chain seq x y z
N MET A 1 46.20 9.29 -58.76
CA MET A 1 46.03 8.52 -57.51
C MET A 1 45.38 9.31 -56.36
N ASN A 2 45.28 10.65 -56.43
CA ASN A 2 44.75 11.47 -55.32
C ASN A 2 43.21 11.44 -55.15
N ASN A 3 42.42 11.31 -56.22
CA ASN A 3 40.95 11.32 -56.11
C ASN A 3 40.35 10.17 -55.28
N ARG A 4 41.02 9.01 -55.21
CA ARG A 4 40.48 7.84 -54.49
C ARG A 4 40.57 8.03 -52.97
N LEU A 5 41.69 8.58 -52.50
CA LEU A 5 41.93 8.87 -51.08
C LEU A 5 41.00 9.96 -50.53
N ASP A 6 40.70 11.00 -51.32
CA ASP A 6 39.77 12.07 -50.90
C ASP A 6 38.31 11.58 -50.83
N THR A 7 37.93 10.68 -51.75
CA THR A 7 36.60 10.06 -51.75
C THR A 7 36.42 9.13 -50.55
N ASP A 8 37.45 8.31 -50.24
CA ASP A 8 37.46 7.42 -49.08
C ASP A 8 37.43 8.22 -47.75
N MET A 9 38.13 9.35 -47.67
CA MET A 9 38.11 10.25 -46.50
C MET A 9 36.72 10.88 -46.27
N ASN A 10 36.02 11.25 -47.34
CA ASN A 10 34.66 11.83 -47.25
C ASN A 10 33.60 10.77 -46.88
N ILE A 11 33.79 9.53 -47.31
CA ILE A 11 32.94 8.39 -46.90
C ILE A 11 33.15 8.12 -45.40
N VAL A 12 34.41 8.07 -44.93
CA VAL A 12 34.72 7.88 -43.49
C VAL A 12 34.14 9.00 -42.63
N LYS A 13 34.26 10.26 -43.05
CA LYS A 13 33.63 11.40 -42.36
C LYS A 13 32.11 11.27 -42.30
N SER A 14 31.49 10.90 -43.41
CA SER A 14 30.02 10.72 -43.47
C SER A 14 29.55 9.58 -42.57
N VAL A 15 30.30 8.47 -42.52
CA VAL A 15 30.02 7.35 -41.62
C VAL A 15 30.15 7.74 -40.15
N ILE A 16 31.19 8.51 -39.79
CA ILE A 16 31.37 9.01 -38.41
C ILE A 16 30.24 9.97 -38.02
N VAL A 17 29.82 10.85 -38.93
CA VAL A 17 28.69 11.77 -38.69
C VAL A 17 27.38 10.99 -38.50
N CYS A 18 27.11 9.99 -39.34
CA CYS A 18 25.91 9.16 -39.22
C CYS A 18 25.93 8.33 -37.92
N LEU A 19 27.07 7.73 -37.56
CA LEU A 19 27.23 7.03 -36.28
C LEU A 19 27.03 7.97 -35.10
N GLY A 20 27.64 9.17 -35.11
CA GLY A 20 27.45 10.18 -34.09
C GLY A 20 25.98 10.61 -33.94
N ALA A 21 25.30 10.88 -35.05
CA ALA A 21 23.88 11.26 -35.06
C ALA A 21 22.99 10.13 -34.51
N SER A 22 23.26 8.87 -34.87
CA SER A 22 22.50 7.73 -34.37
C SER A 22 22.67 7.49 -32.85
N VAL A 23 23.87 7.72 -32.31
CA VAL A 23 24.13 7.64 -30.86
C VAL A 23 23.40 8.75 -30.11
N VAL A 24 23.38 9.97 -30.64
CA VAL A 24 22.64 11.10 -30.02
C VAL A 24 21.14 10.82 -29.99
N LEU A 25 20.57 10.24 -31.05
CA LEU A 25 19.16 9.87 -31.11
C LEU A 25 18.79 8.72 -30.16
N ALA A 26 19.71 7.79 -29.90
CA ALA A 26 19.50 6.68 -28.98
C ALA A 26 19.78 7.04 -27.50
N ALA A 27 20.58 8.09 -27.24
CA ALA A 27 20.97 8.51 -25.90
C ALA A 27 19.84 9.17 -25.11
N CYS A 28 18.85 9.77 -25.79
CA CYS A 28 17.66 10.36 -25.18
C CYS A 28 16.50 9.35 -25.15
N SER A 29 16.73 8.18 -24.57
CA SER A 29 15.72 7.15 -24.36
C SER A 29 15.39 7.04 -22.87
N ALA A 30 14.12 7.19 -22.51
CA ALA A 30 13.65 6.86 -21.17
C ALA A 30 13.70 5.34 -20.98
N GLY A 31 14.23 4.86 -19.85
CA GLY A 31 14.38 3.43 -19.63
C GLY A 31 15.07 3.09 -18.30
N GLY A 32 14.65 1.97 -17.70
CA GLY A 32 15.16 1.52 -16.40
C GLY A 32 14.94 2.58 -15.31
N ASN A 33 16.03 3.10 -14.76
CA ASN A 33 16.02 4.12 -13.71
C ASN A 33 16.00 5.56 -14.25
N ASN A 34 16.01 5.76 -15.57
CA ASN A 34 15.92 7.08 -16.18
C ASN A 34 14.47 7.36 -16.61
N GLN A 35 13.84 8.32 -15.93
CA GLN A 35 12.47 8.76 -16.18
C GLN A 35 12.32 9.54 -17.50
N GLY A 36 13.44 9.94 -18.11
CA GLY A 36 13.47 10.72 -19.35
C GLY A 36 13.36 12.21 -19.08
N THR A 37 12.83 12.94 -20.06
CA THR A 37 12.66 14.40 -20.00
C THR A 37 11.19 14.74 -19.93
N GLU A 38 10.84 15.70 -19.07
CA GLU A 38 9.49 16.17 -18.85
C GLU A 38 9.30 17.55 -19.50
N TYR A 39 8.19 17.75 -20.21
CA TYR A 39 7.82 19.06 -20.74
C TYR A 39 6.99 19.83 -19.71
N ALA A 40 7.41 21.04 -19.31
CA ALA A 40 6.74 21.84 -18.27
C ALA A 40 6.57 21.09 -16.91
N PRO A 41 7.68 20.67 -16.28
CA PRO A 41 7.66 19.82 -15.08
C PRO A 41 7.00 20.47 -13.85
N ASN A 42 6.92 21.80 -13.80
CA ASN A 42 6.18 22.55 -12.77
C ASN A 42 4.67 22.24 -12.72
N MET A 43 4.12 21.57 -13.74
CA MET A 43 2.72 21.13 -13.77
C MET A 43 2.52 19.69 -13.28
N TYR A 44 3.59 18.90 -13.14
CA TYR A 44 3.51 17.49 -12.75
C TYR A 44 3.89 17.23 -11.29
N HIS A 45 4.76 18.07 -10.73
CA HIS A 45 5.18 17.96 -9.34
C HIS A 45 4.29 18.85 -8.46
N SER A 46 3.68 18.26 -7.44
CA SER A 46 2.84 19.00 -6.52
C SER A 46 3.69 19.83 -5.55
N VAL A 47 3.46 21.14 -5.51
CA VAL A 47 4.00 22.01 -4.45
C VAL A 47 3.37 21.64 -3.09
N ALA A 48 2.11 21.19 -3.11
CA ALA A 48 1.41 20.73 -1.91
C ALA A 48 1.94 19.38 -1.41
N TYR A 49 1.83 19.17 -0.09
CA TYR A 49 2.14 17.89 0.54
C TYR A 49 1.19 16.78 0.07
N GLU A 50 1.75 15.79 -0.61
CA GLU A 50 1.04 14.55 -0.92
C GLU A 50 1.22 13.49 0.17
N PRO A 51 0.23 12.61 0.40
CA PRO A 51 0.30 11.62 1.48
C PRO A 51 1.47 10.64 1.35
N TYR A 52 1.76 10.18 0.12
CA TYR A 52 2.75 9.13 -0.15
C TYR A 52 3.83 9.52 -1.17
N SER A 53 3.71 10.67 -1.84
CA SER A 53 4.77 11.22 -2.68
C SER A 53 5.59 12.22 -1.86
N GLN A 54 6.91 12.05 -1.88
CA GLN A 54 7.86 12.87 -1.13
C GLN A 54 9.09 13.12 -1.99
N ILE A 55 9.31 14.39 -2.33
CA ILE A 55 10.55 14.87 -2.92
C ILE A 55 11.37 15.44 -1.77
N THR A 56 12.40 14.69 -1.39
CA THR A 56 13.22 14.99 -0.21
C THR A 56 14.43 15.86 -0.53
N ASP A 57 14.76 16.03 -1.82
CA ASP A 57 15.85 16.90 -2.28
C ASP A 57 15.42 18.37 -2.25
N PRO A 58 16.00 19.22 -1.38
CA PRO A 58 15.66 20.64 -1.32
C PRO A 58 16.03 21.41 -2.59
N GLY A 59 16.93 20.89 -3.42
CA GLY A 59 17.35 21.50 -4.69
C GLY A 59 16.48 21.11 -5.90
N ALA A 60 15.51 20.22 -5.72
CA ALA A 60 14.71 19.69 -6.82
C ALA A 60 13.89 20.79 -7.51
N GLY A 61 14.14 20.99 -8.81
CA GLY A 61 13.45 22.02 -9.60
C GLY A 61 14.04 23.43 -9.47
N ARG A 62 15.25 23.60 -8.89
CA ARG A 62 15.86 24.93 -8.68
C ARG A 62 16.04 25.72 -9.98
N TRP A 63 16.23 25.03 -11.10
CA TRP A 63 16.40 25.62 -12.43
C TRP A 63 15.10 26.19 -13.02
N LEU A 64 13.94 25.91 -12.43
CA LEU A 64 12.63 26.42 -12.88
C LEU A 64 12.12 27.58 -12.06
N THR A 65 12.52 27.66 -10.78
CA THR A 65 11.92 28.62 -9.87
C THR A 65 12.62 29.96 -9.94
N SER A 66 11.82 31.02 -10.12
CA SER A 66 12.24 32.41 -9.88
C SER A 66 11.87 32.87 -8.46
N ILE A 67 11.28 31.99 -7.64
CA ILE A 67 10.83 32.27 -6.29
C ILE A 67 11.93 31.85 -5.32
N GLU A 68 12.34 32.78 -4.46
CA GLU A 68 13.22 32.47 -3.34
C GLU A 68 12.35 32.16 -2.11
N TYR A 69 12.19 30.87 -1.81
CA TYR A 69 11.51 30.42 -0.60
C TYR A 69 12.37 30.74 0.64
N GLU A 70 11.72 31.08 1.76
CA GLU A 70 12.39 31.55 2.99
C GLU A 70 13.34 30.51 3.60
N ASP A 71 12.99 29.23 3.51
CA ASP A 71 13.79 28.07 3.92
C ASP A 71 14.74 27.57 2.81
N GLY A 72 14.78 28.25 1.66
CA GLY A 72 15.74 28.03 0.59
C GLY A 72 15.48 26.80 -0.29
N HIS A 73 14.33 26.13 -0.16
CA HIS A 73 13.98 25.00 -1.02
C HIS A 73 13.67 25.44 -2.47
N ALA A 74 13.56 24.47 -3.37
CA ALA A 74 13.25 24.64 -4.78
C ALA A 74 11.86 24.11 -5.14
N GLU A 75 11.36 24.46 -6.33
CA GLU A 75 9.96 24.29 -6.76
C GLU A 75 9.31 22.93 -6.45
N PHE A 76 10.07 21.83 -6.51
CA PHE A 76 9.51 20.48 -6.37
C PHE A 76 9.59 19.93 -4.95
N PHE A 77 10.26 20.63 -4.04
CA PHE A 77 10.38 20.15 -2.68
C PHE A 77 9.01 20.16 -1.98
N ASN A 78 8.50 18.97 -1.62
CA ASN A 78 7.17 18.82 -1.01
C ASN A 78 7.21 17.92 0.23
N SER A 79 8.32 17.94 0.97
CA SER A 79 8.51 17.11 2.16
C SER A 79 8.42 17.93 3.44
N ASN A 80 7.65 17.43 4.42
CA ASN A 80 7.56 18.04 5.73
C ASN A 80 8.83 17.78 6.56
N THR A 81 9.70 18.79 6.64
CA THR A 81 10.98 18.76 7.38
C THR A 81 10.84 18.53 8.88
N LEU A 82 9.67 18.83 9.45
CA LEU A 82 9.39 18.69 10.88
C LEU A 82 8.91 17.30 11.28
N ASN A 83 8.66 16.40 10.33
CA ASN A 83 8.19 15.04 10.60
C ASN A 83 9.13 14.01 9.98
N VAL A 84 10.18 13.68 10.71
CA VAL A 84 11.17 12.67 10.32
C VAL A 84 10.69 11.30 10.76
N SER A 85 10.59 10.36 9.82
CA SER A 85 10.28 8.95 10.10
C SER A 85 11.37 8.30 10.94
N THR A 86 11.06 7.15 11.54
CA THR A 86 12.03 6.32 12.28
C THR A 86 13.23 5.88 11.42
N MET A 87 13.12 5.96 10.09
CA MET A 87 14.19 5.66 9.14
C MET A 87 15.00 6.90 8.69
N GLY A 88 14.77 8.07 9.29
CA GLY A 88 15.50 9.30 8.95
C GLY A 88 14.99 10.00 7.68
N VAL A 89 13.86 9.56 7.12
CA VAL A 89 13.24 10.14 5.90
C VAL A 89 12.11 11.09 6.29
N PHE A 90 12.01 12.26 5.66
CA PHE A 90 10.88 13.18 5.83
C PHE A 90 9.57 12.55 5.34
N MET A 91 8.52 12.60 6.16
CA MET A 91 7.20 12.11 5.77
C MET A 91 6.14 13.19 5.92
N ASN A 92 5.26 13.27 4.94
CA ASN A 92 4.11 14.18 5.00
C ASN A 92 3.03 13.66 5.97
N MET A 93 2.87 12.34 6.08
CA MET A 93 1.91 11.72 6.99
C MET A 93 2.41 11.77 8.45
N ARG A 94 1.73 12.57 9.27
CA ARG A 94 1.96 12.64 10.73
C ARG A 94 1.16 11.57 11.46
N THR A 95 1.71 11.09 12.58
CA THR A 95 0.92 10.26 13.50
C THR A 95 -0.16 11.12 14.17
N PRO A 96 -1.42 10.64 14.21
CA PRO A 96 -2.45 11.37 14.93
C PRO A 96 -2.11 11.42 16.42
N PRO A 97 -2.48 12.50 17.14
CA PRO A 97 -2.30 12.58 18.59
C PRO A 97 -2.91 11.36 19.29
N ALA A 98 -2.29 10.95 20.40
CA ALA A 98 -2.78 9.82 21.17
C ALA A 98 -4.24 10.04 21.61
N ASN A 99 -5.02 8.96 21.61
CA ASN A 99 -6.44 8.93 22.03
C ASN A 99 -7.43 9.72 21.16
N THR A 100 -7.06 10.19 19.97
CA THR A 100 -8.03 10.79 19.04
C THR A 100 -9.03 9.75 18.54
N VAL A 101 -10.30 10.14 18.43
CA VAL A 101 -11.38 9.28 17.95
C VAL A 101 -11.94 9.84 16.64
N PRO A 102 -11.87 9.11 15.52
CA PRO A 102 -12.46 9.57 14.26
C PRO A 102 -13.99 9.48 14.30
N ARG A 103 -14.68 10.43 13.68
CA ARG A 103 -16.12 10.32 13.42
C ARG A 103 -16.36 9.40 12.23
N ASN A 104 -17.19 8.37 12.41
CA ASN A 104 -17.59 7.47 11.33
C ASN A 104 -19.11 7.52 11.09
N LYS A 105 -19.54 7.07 9.91
CA LYS A 105 -20.96 7.04 9.49
C LYS A 105 -21.88 6.30 10.47
N ASN A 106 -21.35 5.31 11.20
CA ASN A 106 -22.12 4.45 12.09
C ASN A 106 -22.09 4.93 13.56
N GLY A 107 -21.38 6.02 13.86
CA GLY A 107 -21.16 6.50 15.24
C GLY A 107 -20.41 5.53 16.15
N TRP A 108 -19.67 4.55 15.61
CA TRP A 108 -19.00 3.54 16.40
C TRP A 108 -17.78 4.11 17.12
N LEU A 109 -17.62 3.75 18.38
CA LEU A 109 -16.39 4.04 19.12
C LEU A 109 -15.27 3.07 18.70
N PRO A 110 -14.00 3.48 18.82
CA PRO A 110 -12.87 2.60 18.56
C PRO A 110 -12.95 1.34 19.40
N TYR A 111 -12.51 0.23 18.82
CA TYR A 111 -12.39 -1.02 19.54
C TYR A 111 -11.29 -0.93 20.60
N ARG A 112 -11.64 -1.20 21.87
CA ARG A 112 -10.73 -1.03 23.02
C ARG A 112 -10.47 -2.30 23.84
N ILE A 113 -10.96 -3.47 23.39
CA ILE A 113 -10.68 -4.71 24.13
C ILE A 113 -9.21 -5.11 23.87
N PRO A 114 -8.38 -5.27 24.93
CA PRO A 114 -6.98 -5.64 24.79
C PRO A 114 -6.80 -6.99 24.11
N LYS A 115 -5.69 -7.18 23.39
CA LYS A 115 -5.35 -8.41 22.64
C LYS A 115 -5.50 -9.71 23.46
N ASP A 116 -5.17 -9.68 24.74
CA ASP A 116 -5.20 -10.89 25.58
C ASP A 116 -6.60 -11.19 26.14
N SER A 117 -7.57 -10.31 25.91
CA SER A 117 -8.95 -10.42 26.42
C SER A 117 -9.91 -11.06 25.41
N LEU A 118 -9.48 -12.15 24.76
CA LEU A 118 -10.27 -12.84 23.73
C LEU A 118 -11.60 -13.38 24.27
N GLU A 119 -11.62 -13.93 25.49
CA GLU A 119 -12.86 -14.42 26.10
C GLU A 119 -13.87 -13.31 26.37
N LEU A 120 -13.40 -12.13 26.78
CA LEU A 120 -14.25 -10.98 27.00
C LEU A 120 -14.90 -10.54 25.70
N ALA A 121 -14.13 -10.50 24.60
CA ALA A 121 -14.64 -10.19 23.28
C ALA A 121 -15.67 -11.22 22.81
N ALA A 122 -15.39 -12.51 23.01
CA ALA A 122 -16.28 -13.59 22.63
C ALA A 122 -17.64 -13.53 23.35
N LYS A 123 -17.65 -13.09 24.63
CA LYS A 123 -18.86 -13.00 25.47
C LYS A 123 -19.65 -11.70 25.27
N ARG A 124 -18.96 -10.56 25.11
CA ARG A 124 -19.62 -9.24 25.13
C ARG A 124 -19.92 -8.65 23.76
N LEU A 125 -19.16 -9.01 22.73
CA LEU A 125 -19.36 -8.41 21.42
C LEU A 125 -20.47 -9.13 20.67
N LYS A 126 -21.38 -8.33 20.13
CA LYS A 126 -22.39 -8.75 19.16
C LYS A 126 -22.15 -7.97 17.88
N ASN A 127 -22.30 -8.66 16.75
CA ASN A 127 -22.13 -8.05 15.46
C ASN A 127 -23.29 -7.06 15.19
N PRO A 128 -23.01 -5.77 15.01
CA PRO A 128 -24.03 -4.76 14.76
C PRO A 128 -24.46 -4.69 13.29
N VAL A 129 -23.77 -5.38 12.37
CA VAL A 129 -24.05 -5.34 10.93
C VAL A 129 -25.21 -6.29 10.60
N ASP A 130 -26.10 -5.84 9.71
CA ASP A 130 -27.25 -6.58 9.23
C ASP A 130 -26.83 -7.90 8.54
N SER A 131 -27.76 -8.86 8.50
CA SER A 131 -27.52 -10.18 7.90
C SER A 131 -28.12 -10.28 6.49
N SER A 132 -28.18 -9.17 5.75
CA SER A 132 -28.66 -9.17 4.37
C SER A 132 -27.77 -10.01 3.46
N ALA A 133 -28.34 -10.50 2.35
CA ALA A 133 -27.58 -11.27 1.36
C ALA A 133 -26.42 -10.45 0.78
N GLN A 134 -26.60 -9.14 0.67
CA GLN A 134 -25.60 -8.18 0.20
C GLN A 134 -24.39 -8.13 1.15
N VAL A 135 -24.62 -8.06 2.46
CA VAL A 135 -23.54 -8.10 3.46
C VAL A 135 -22.75 -9.40 3.41
N ILE A 136 -23.45 -10.53 3.26
CA ILE A 136 -22.79 -11.84 3.16
C ILE A 136 -21.95 -11.93 1.88
N ALA A 137 -22.44 -11.41 0.76
CA ALA A 137 -21.70 -11.35 -0.49
C ALA A 137 -20.46 -10.45 -0.39
N GLN A 138 -20.56 -9.29 0.27
CA GLN A 138 -19.40 -8.43 0.55
C GLN A 138 -18.39 -9.12 1.48
N GLY A 139 -18.87 -9.77 2.55
CA GLY A 139 -18.04 -10.56 3.46
C GLY A 139 -17.28 -11.68 2.75
N LYS A 140 -17.88 -12.31 1.73
CA LYS A 140 -17.21 -13.29 0.86
C LYS A 140 -16.05 -12.68 0.09
N VAL A 141 -16.26 -11.54 -0.56
CA VAL A 141 -15.21 -10.84 -1.31
C VAL A 141 -14.05 -10.49 -0.37
N LEU A 142 -14.35 -9.89 0.77
CA LEU A 142 -13.34 -9.54 1.78
C LEU A 142 -12.57 -10.77 2.28
N TYR A 143 -13.26 -11.88 2.55
CA TYR A 143 -12.60 -13.13 2.95
C TYR A 143 -11.67 -13.66 1.85
N GLN A 144 -12.10 -13.60 0.59
CA GLN A 144 -11.27 -14.03 -0.55
C GLN A 144 -10.03 -13.16 -0.74
N THR A 145 -10.13 -11.85 -0.45
CA THR A 145 -8.99 -10.92 -0.55
C THR A 145 -8.01 -11.08 0.60
N TYR A 146 -8.48 -11.22 1.85
CA TYR A 146 -7.60 -11.13 3.02
C TYR A 146 -7.33 -12.47 3.73
N CYS A 147 -8.23 -13.44 3.63
CA CYS A 147 -8.22 -14.62 4.50
C CYS A 147 -7.96 -15.94 3.74
N GLN A 148 -8.44 -16.08 2.51
CA GLN A 148 -8.38 -17.37 1.78
C GLN A 148 -6.95 -17.86 1.55
N HIS A 149 -5.98 -16.95 1.45
CA HIS A 149 -4.59 -17.30 1.15
C HIS A 149 -3.99 -18.23 2.22
N CYS A 150 -4.43 -18.08 3.48
CA CYS A 150 -4.06 -18.97 4.58
C CYS A 150 -5.16 -19.99 4.88
N HIS A 151 -6.41 -19.54 5.05
CA HIS A 151 -7.51 -20.40 5.54
C HIS A 151 -8.21 -21.22 4.46
N GLY A 152 -7.88 -21.00 3.18
CA GLY A 152 -8.51 -21.68 2.04
C GLY A 152 -9.88 -21.10 1.68
N ALA A 153 -10.35 -21.38 0.46
CA ALA A 153 -11.63 -20.84 -0.05
C ALA A 153 -12.84 -21.32 0.76
N LYS A 154 -12.75 -22.53 1.33
CA LYS A 154 -13.79 -23.15 2.17
C LYS A 154 -13.53 -22.99 3.68
N GLY A 155 -12.43 -22.37 4.08
CA GLY A 155 -12.07 -22.22 5.50
C GLY A 155 -11.47 -23.48 6.13
N GLU A 156 -10.91 -24.38 5.34
CA GLU A 156 -10.41 -25.70 5.81
C GLU A 156 -8.95 -25.64 6.29
N GLY A 157 -8.32 -24.46 6.26
CA GLY A 157 -6.91 -24.28 6.65
C GLY A 157 -5.92 -24.69 5.55
N ASP A 158 -6.41 -24.88 4.33
CA ASP A 158 -5.73 -25.42 3.16
C ASP A 158 -5.36 -24.34 2.11
N GLY A 159 -5.23 -23.09 2.54
CA GLY A 159 -4.76 -22.02 1.65
C GLY A 159 -3.29 -22.24 1.25
N LYS A 160 -2.88 -21.74 0.07
CA LYS A 160 -1.50 -21.94 -0.45
C LYS A 160 -0.40 -21.52 0.55
N VAL A 161 -0.66 -20.56 1.43
CA VAL A 161 0.30 -20.13 2.45
C VAL A 161 0.49 -21.19 3.55
N SER A 162 -0.52 -22.03 3.82
CA SER A 162 -0.45 -23.08 4.85
C SER A 162 0.52 -24.22 4.48
N GLU A 163 0.92 -24.34 3.21
CA GLU A 163 2.00 -25.23 2.78
C GLU A 163 3.37 -24.84 3.36
N LYS A 164 3.54 -23.56 3.72
CA LYS A 164 4.78 -23.02 4.32
C LYS A 164 4.64 -22.71 5.80
N TYR A 165 3.43 -22.41 6.25
CA TYR A 165 3.14 -22.10 7.65
C TYR A 165 2.25 -23.18 8.26
N ALA A 166 2.82 -24.02 9.12
CA ALA A 166 2.07 -25.00 9.86
C ALA A 166 1.13 -24.34 10.90
N GLY A 167 0.03 -25.02 11.23
CA GLY A 167 -0.87 -24.59 12.30
C GLY A 167 -1.91 -23.54 11.90
N VAL A 168 -2.16 -23.33 10.61
CA VAL A 168 -3.31 -22.52 10.16
C VAL A 168 -4.61 -23.19 10.59
N ALA A 169 -5.49 -22.44 11.24
CA ALA A 169 -6.73 -22.97 11.77
C ALA A 169 -7.70 -23.38 10.65
N ASN A 170 -8.22 -24.60 10.74
CA ASN A 170 -9.42 -25.04 10.03
C ASN A 170 -10.64 -24.43 10.73
N LEU A 171 -11.24 -23.43 10.10
CA LEU A 171 -12.38 -22.67 10.64
C LEU A 171 -13.65 -23.54 10.78
N LYS A 172 -13.72 -24.65 10.05
CA LYS A 172 -14.82 -25.63 10.11
C LYS A 172 -14.58 -26.78 11.09
N GLY A 173 -13.36 -26.91 11.61
CA GLY A 173 -13.02 -27.94 12.59
C GLY A 173 -13.79 -27.76 13.89
N ASP A 174 -13.96 -28.85 14.67
CA ASP A 174 -14.76 -28.87 15.89
C ASP A 174 -14.33 -27.80 16.92
N ALA A 175 -13.02 -27.51 16.96
CA ALA A 175 -12.47 -26.47 17.82
C ALA A 175 -12.97 -25.05 17.50
N TYR A 176 -13.41 -24.80 16.26
CA TYR A 176 -13.76 -23.45 15.76
C TYR A 176 -15.21 -23.31 15.31
N LYS A 177 -15.93 -24.39 15.01
CA LYS A 177 -17.32 -24.35 14.52
C LYS A 177 -18.28 -23.54 15.41
N ASN A 178 -18.08 -23.57 16.72
CA ASN A 178 -18.96 -22.95 17.71
C ASN A 178 -18.46 -21.61 18.26
N ILE A 179 -17.42 -21.01 17.68
CA ILE A 179 -16.95 -19.69 18.12
C ILE A 179 -17.95 -18.58 17.76
N THR A 180 -17.99 -17.53 18.57
CA THR A 180 -18.86 -16.38 18.35
C THR A 180 -18.28 -15.42 17.31
N GLU A 181 -19.14 -14.62 16.66
CA GLU A 181 -18.67 -13.57 15.75
C GLU A 181 -17.75 -12.56 16.45
N GLY A 182 -17.98 -12.30 17.75
CA GLY A 182 -17.11 -11.47 18.58
C GLY A 182 -15.69 -12.03 18.75
N HIS A 183 -15.55 -13.37 18.83
CA HIS A 183 -14.25 -14.03 18.83
C HIS A 183 -13.53 -13.79 17.50
N ILE A 184 -14.22 -14.01 16.39
CA ILE A 184 -13.64 -13.85 15.04
C ILE A 184 -13.20 -12.40 14.82
N PHE A 185 -14.06 -11.44 15.14
CA PHE A 185 -13.74 -10.01 15.05
C PHE A 185 -12.50 -9.64 15.87
N HIS A 186 -12.37 -10.15 17.10
CA HIS A 186 -11.21 -9.88 17.94
C HIS A 186 -9.91 -10.43 17.34
N VAL A 187 -9.94 -11.68 16.86
CA VAL A 187 -8.78 -12.33 16.24
C VAL A 187 -8.36 -11.58 14.98
N ILE A 188 -9.29 -11.15 14.13
CA ILE A 188 -8.97 -10.36 12.93
C ILE A 188 -8.36 -9.01 13.35
N THR A 189 -8.87 -8.40 14.41
CA THR A 189 -8.40 -7.08 14.88
C THR A 189 -6.98 -7.12 15.42
N ASN A 190 -6.68 -8.07 16.30
CA ASN A 190 -5.44 -8.09 17.08
C ASN A 190 -4.45 -9.19 16.68
N GLY A 191 -4.85 -10.10 15.80
CA GLY A 191 -4.11 -11.33 15.48
C GLY A 191 -4.20 -12.36 16.61
N LYS A 192 -3.78 -13.60 16.32
CA LYS A 192 -3.67 -14.69 17.30
C LYS A 192 -2.61 -15.70 16.86
N GLY A 193 -1.67 -16.02 17.75
CA GLY A 193 -0.56 -16.91 17.42
C GLY A 193 0.26 -16.38 16.24
N LEU A 194 0.37 -17.18 15.18
CA LEU A 194 1.06 -16.81 13.93
C LEU A 194 0.23 -15.90 13.01
N MET A 195 -1.06 -15.72 13.28
CA MET A 195 -1.91 -14.81 12.51
C MET A 195 -1.65 -13.37 12.96
N TRP A 196 -1.18 -12.55 12.03
CA TRP A 196 -0.94 -11.12 12.24
C TRP A 196 -2.26 -10.33 12.36
N ALA A 197 -2.18 -9.13 12.93
CA ALA A 197 -3.33 -8.24 13.05
C ALA A 197 -3.71 -7.63 11.70
N HIS A 198 -4.99 -7.68 11.35
CA HIS A 198 -5.54 -7.01 10.16
C HIS A 198 -6.24 -5.69 10.51
N GLY A 199 -6.33 -5.31 11.79
CA GLY A 199 -7.08 -4.12 12.22
C GLY A 199 -6.67 -2.79 11.59
N SER A 200 -5.45 -2.66 11.08
CA SER A 200 -4.95 -1.49 10.34
C SER A 200 -5.29 -1.50 8.85
N GLN A 201 -5.59 -2.67 8.28
CA GLN A 201 -5.87 -2.85 6.85
C GLN A 201 -7.36 -2.82 6.53
N MET A 202 -8.22 -3.07 7.53
CA MET A 202 -9.67 -3.17 7.35
C MET A 202 -10.44 -2.41 8.44
N SER A 203 -11.51 -1.76 8.01
CA SER A 203 -12.46 -1.10 8.89
C SER A 203 -13.13 -2.10 9.85
N ALA A 204 -13.73 -1.58 10.92
CA ALA A 204 -14.48 -2.43 11.84
C ALA A 204 -15.69 -3.09 11.15
N GLU A 205 -16.32 -2.41 10.19
CA GLU A 205 -17.50 -2.91 9.48
C GLU A 205 -17.13 -4.11 8.61
N GLU A 206 -16.06 -3.99 7.83
CA GLU A 206 -15.54 -5.09 6.99
C GLU A 206 -15.16 -6.32 7.83
N ARG A 207 -14.53 -6.11 9.00
CA ARG A 207 -14.23 -7.20 9.94
C ARG A 207 -15.49 -7.94 10.42
N TRP A 208 -16.55 -7.20 10.69
CA TRP A 208 -17.84 -7.77 11.07
C TRP A 208 -18.52 -8.53 9.93
N MET A 209 -18.39 -8.04 8.69
CA MET A 209 -18.88 -8.74 7.49
C MET A 209 -18.13 -10.06 7.27
N ILE A 210 -16.80 -10.06 7.41
CA ILE A 210 -15.97 -11.28 7.35
C ILE A 210 -16.39 -12.25 8.44
N ALA A 211 -16.55 -11.79 9.69
CA ALA A 211 -16.96 -12.64 10.80
C ALA A 211 -18.29 -13.36 10.50
N LYS A 212 -19.24 -12.65 9.89
CA LYS A 212 -20.53 -13.22 9.47
C LYS A 212 -20.37 -14.24 8.34
N TYR A 213 -19.53 -13.96 7.33
CA TYR A 213 -19.26 -14.91 6.25
C TYR A 213 -18.55 -16.18 6.76
N VAL A 214 -17.63 -16.07 7.71
CA VAL A 214 -17.00 -17.24 8.36
C VAL A 214 -18.05 -18.12 9.04
N LYS A 215 -19.06 -17.54 9.70
CA LYS A 215 -20.18 -18.33 10.25
C LYS A 215 -21.01 -19.04 9.18
N VAL A 216 -21.07 -18.52 7.95
CA VAL A 216 -21.70 -19.22 6.81
C VAL A 216 -20.85 -20.42 6.38
N LEU A 217 -19.52 -20.28 6.34
CA LEU A 217 -18.61 -21.39 6.01
C LEU A 217 -18.62 -22.52 7.04
N GLN A 218 -18.96 -22.21 8.29
CA GLN A 218 -19.02 -23.16 9.40
C GLN A 218 -20.30 -24.02 9.44
N LYS A 219 -21.29 -23.71 8.60
CA LYS A 219 -22.51 -24.52 8.44
C LYS A 219 -22.22 -25.72 7.57
#